data_AF-T1AT64-F1
#
_entry.id   AF-T1AT64-F1
#
_cell.length_a   1.000
_cell.length_b   1.000
_cell.length_c   1.000
_cell.angle_alpha   90.00
_cell.angle_beta   90.00
_cell.angle_gamma   90.00
#
_symmetry.space_group_name_H-M   'P 1'
#
loop_
_entity.id
_entity.type
_entity.pdbx_description
1 polymer ?
#
loop_
_entity_poly.entity_id
_entity_poly.type
_entity_poly.pdbx_seq_one_letter_code
_entity_poly.pdbx_strand_id
1 'polypeptide(L)' 'MERPMNQTYLTTEQLSDRIKYDPRTIRERLKDSVLLEHRH' A
#
# COMPACT_ATOMS: atom_id res chain seq x y z
N MET A 1 6.57 -17.95 -19.95
CA MET A 1 5.46 -18.26 -19.03
C MET A 1 5.48 -17.19 -17.95
N GLU A 2 4.75 -16.10 -18.16
CA GLU A 2 4.75 -14.94 -17.27
C GLU A 2 3.81 -15.23 -16.10
N ARG A 3 4.33 -15.19 -14.86
CA ARG A 3 3.53 -15.47 -13.67
C ARG A 3 2.60 -14.28 -13.43
N PRO A 4 1.29 -14.47 -13.20
CA PRO A 4 0.41 -13.35 -12.85
C PRO A 4 0.89 -12.75 -11.52
N MET A 5 1.20 -11.46 -11.53
CA MET A 5 1.47 -10.71 -10.31
C MET A 5 0.16 -10.67 -9.52
N ASN A 6 0.07 -11.50 -8.48
CA ASN A 6 -1.11 -11.59 -7.62
C ASN A 6 -1.23 -10.34 -6.76
N GLN A 7 -1.77 -9.26 -7.34
CA GLN A 7 -2.06 -8.02 -6.65
C GLN A 7 -3.07 -8.33 -5.53
N THR A 8 -2.54 -8.53 -4.33
CA THR A 8 -3.35 -8.83 -3.17
C THR A 8 -3.84 -7.50 -2.62
N TYR A 9 -5.10 -7.17 -2.90
CA TYR A 9 -5.72 -5.96 -2.37
C TYR A 9 -5.99 -6.18 -0.88
N LEU A 10 -5.22 -5.49 -0.04
CA LEU A 10 -5.40 -5.46 1.40
C LEU A 10 -5.78 -4.05 1.81
N THR A 11 -6.66 -3.93 2.80
CA THR A 11 -6.94 -2.64 3.41
C THR A 11 -5.74 -2.18 4.23
N THR A 12 -5.69 -0.88 4.51
CA THR A 12 -4.61 -0.28 5.30
C THR A 12 -4.52 -0.91 6.69
N GLU A 13 -5.65 -1.30 7.28
CA GLU A 13 -5.73 -2.02 8.57
C GLU A 13 -5.19 -3.46 8.47
N GLN A 14 -5.51 -4.17 7.38
CA GLN A 14 -4.99 -5.53 7.19
C GLN A 14 -3.48 -5.54 6.94
N LEU A 15 -2.97 -4.50 6.26
CA LEU A 15 -1.53 -4.30 6.13
C LEU A 15 -0.93 -3.95 7.50
N SER A 16 -1.57 -3.04 8.25
CA SER A 16 -1.11 -2.57 9.56
C SER A 16 -0.88 -3.72 10.54
N ASP A 17 -1.80 -4.69 10.59
CA ASP A 17 -1.69 -5.88 11.43
C ASP A 17 -0.51 -6.79 11.01
N ARG A 18 -0.31 -6.98 9.70
CA ARG A 18 0.76 -7.82 9.14
C ARG A 18 2.16 -7.26 9.36
N ILE A 19 2.34 -5.96 9.12
CA ILE A 19 3.65 -5.31 9.28
C ILE A 19 3.83 -4.66 10.66
N LYS A 20 2.83 -4.79 11.55
CA LYS A 20 2.78 -4.17 12.89
C LYS A 20 3.07 -2.66 12.87
N TYR A 21 2.52 -1.98 11.88
CA TYR A 21 2.57 -0.52 11.79
C TYR A 21 1.21 0.08 12.12
N ASP A 22 1.18 1.37 12.46
CA ASP A 22 -0.07 2.08 12.63
C ASP A 22 -0.70 2.38 11.25
N PRO A 23 -2.03 2.22 11.08
CA PRO A 23 -2.71 2.54 9.83
C PRO A 23 -2.54 4.00 9.40
N ARG A 24 -2.31 4.95 10.33
CA ARG A 24 -1.99 6.35 9.98
C ARG A 24 -0.68 6.46 9.22
N THR A 25 0.38 5.81 9.70
CA THR A 25 1.70 5.83 9.06
C THR A 25 1.63 5.25 7.65
N ILE A 26 0.88 4.14 7.48
CA ILE A 26 0.69 3.52 6.16
C ILE A 26 -0.11 4.44 5.23
N ARG A 27 -1.17 5.09 5.71
CA ARG A 27 -1.94 6.07 4.93
C ARG A 27 -1.08 7.26 4.51
N GLU A 28 -0.25 7.79 5.38
CA GLU A 28 0.64 8.91 5.03
C GLU A 28 1.66 8.49 3.97
N ARG A 29 2.25 7.30 4.09
CA ARG A 29 3.16 6.75 3.07
C ARG A 29 2.50 6.50 1.73
N LEU A 30 1.30 5.91 1.73
CA LEU A 30 0.54 5.68 0.50
C LEU A 30 0.06 6.99 -0.11
N LYS A 31 -0.37 7.96 0.71
CA LYS A 31 -0.79 9.29 0.25
C LYS A 31 0.36 10.05 -0.39
N ASP A 32 1.56 10.00 0.21
CA ASP A 32 2.78 10.59 -0.34
C ASP A 32 3.20 9.91 -1.65
N SER A 33 3.16 8.57 -1.68
CA SER A 33 3.46 7.78 -2.88
C SER A 33 2.48 8.07 -4.02
N VAL A 34 1.18 8.15 -3.75
CA VAL A 34 0.14 8.49 -4.74
C VAL A 34 0.18 9.96 -5.15
N LEU A 35 0.55 10.88 -4.24
CA LEU A 35 0.74 12.30 -4.58
C LEU A 35 1.89 12.48 -5.57
N LEU A 36 2.95 11.69 -5.42
CA LEU A 36 4.11 11.67 -6.32
C LEU A 36 3.80 10.93 -7.63
N GLU A 37 2.96 9.88 -7.60
CA GLU A 37 2.57 9.11 -8.78
C GLU A 37 1.50 9.81 -9.65
N HIS A 38 0.83 10.87 -9.17
CA HIS A 38 -0.16 11.63 -9.95
C HIS A 38 0.45 12.73 -10.85
N ARG A 39 1.76 12.70 -11.09
CA ARG A 39 2.47 13.60 -12.03
C ARG A 39 3.41 12.81 -12.95
N HIS A 40 2.91 11.85 -13.71
CA HIS A 40 3.52 11.44 -14.98
C HIS A 40 2.57 10.66 -15.88
#